data_AF-A0A0C3QL00-F1
#
_entry.id   AF-A0A0C3QL00-F1
#
_cell.length_a   1.000
_cell.length_b   1.000
_cell.length_c   1.000
_cell.angle_alpha   90.00
_cell.angle_beta   90.00
_cell.angle_gamma   90.00
#
_symmetry.space_group_name_H-M   'P 1'
#
loop_
_entity.id
_entity.type
_entity.pdbx_description
1 polymer ?
#
loop_
_entity_poly.entity_id
_entity_poly.type
_entity_poly.pdbx_seq_one_letter_code
_entity_poly.pdbx_strand_id
1 'polypeptide(L)' 'RSRYRAMLMCRVLAAKAKNLTQPDHNLVAAPAGFDSHVHVRGAPGGGPSYDELLVCDNNQIRPLYLVVY' A
#
# COMPACT_ATOMS: atom_id res chain seq x y z
N ARG A 1 14.83 -12.40 23.26
CA ARG A 1 13.87 -11.70 22.35
C ARG A 1 13.42 -10.42 23.02
N SER A 2 13.47 -9.28 22.32
CA SER A 2 12.92 -8.01 22.85
C SER A 2 11.40 -8.12 23.00
N ARG A 3 10.83 -7.47 24.02
CA ARG A 3 9.37 -7.34 24.20
C ARG A 3 8.78 -6.22 23.33
N TYR A 4 9.63 -5.32 22.85
CA TYR A 4 9.22 -4.18 22.05
C TYR A 4 9.03 -4.57 20.58
N ARG A 5 8.04 -3.95 19.95
CA ARG A 5 7.73 -3.96 18.52
C ARG A 5 7.99 -2.58 17.94
N ALA A 6 8.15 -2.50 16.63
CA ALA A 6 8.34 -1.25 15.92
C ALA A 6 7.36 -1.12 14.76
N MET A 7 6.87 0.09 14.53
CA MET A 7 6.05 0.46 13.38
C MET A 7 6.67 1.68 12.69
N LEU A 8 6.88 1.58 11.38
CA LEU A 8 7.36 2.70 10.57
C LEU A 8 6.16 3.42 9.95
N MET A 9 6.00 4.70 10.27
CA MET A 9 5.03 5.58 9.62
C MET A 9 5.70 6.35 8.49
N CYS A 10 5.15 6.21 7.29
CA CYS A 10 5.64 6.87 6.09
C CYS A 10 4.56 7.80 5.53
N ARG A 11 4.97 8.97 5.02
CA ARG A 11 4.18 9.72 4.04
C ARG A 11 4.39 9.09 2.68
N VAL A 12 3.31 8.60 2.08
CA VAL A 12 3.34 7.94 0.77
C VAL A 12 2.71 8.85 -0.29
N LEU A 13 3.44 9.11 -1.37
CA LEU A 13 2.99 9.90 -2.51
C LEU A 13 2.25 8.98 -3.50
N ALA A 14 0.98 8.67 -3.19
CA ALA A 14 0.18 7.76 -4.01
C ALA A 14 -0.14 8.31 -5.42
N ALA A 15 -0.17 9.64 -5.59
CA ALA A 15 -0.55 10.31 -6.84
C ALA A 15 -1.83 9.70 -7.45
N LYS A 16 -1.87 9.38 -8.75
CA LYS A 16 -3.06 8.80 -9.38
C LYS A 16 -3.13 7.30 -9.08
N ALA A 17 -3.89 6.94 -8.06
CA ALA A 17 -4.10 5.56 -7.64
C ALA A 17 -5.22 4.87 -8.45
N LYS A 18 -5.00 3.62 -8.85
CA LYS A 18 -6.05 2.75 -9.39
C LYS A 18 -6.66 1.91 -8.28
N ASN A 19 -7.96 2.03 -8.06
CA ASN A 19 -8.67 1.12 -7.18
C ASN A 19 -8.85 -0.23 -7.87
N LEU A 20 -8.42 -1.30 -7.21
CA LEU A 20 -8.65 -2.67 -7.67
C LEU A 20 -9.70 -3.30 -6.76
N THR A 21 -10.67 -3.96 -7.39
CA THR A 21 -11.79 -4.60 -6.69
C THR A 21 -11.54 -6.08 -6.40
N GLN A 22 -10.50 -6.65 -7.00
CA GLN A 22 -10.07 -8.03 -6.81
C GLN A 22 -8.56 -8.06 -6.61
N PRO A 23 -8.04 -8.98 -5.78
CA PRO A 23 -6.61 -9.15 -5.63
C PRO A 23 -5.99 -9.61 -6.97
N ASP A 24 -4.96 -8.91 -7.42
CA ASP A 24 -4.16 -9.30 -8.57
C ASP A 24 -2.72 -9.59 -8.12
N HIS A 25 -2.39 -10.87 -8.02
CA HIS A 25 -1.07 -11.31 -7.57
C HIS A 25 0.03 -11.16 -8.63
N ASN A 26 -0.32 -10.81 -9.87
CA ASN A 26 0.64 -10.61 -10.96
C ASN A 26 1.04 -9.14 -11.14
N LEU A 27 0.49 -8.24 -10.32
CA LEU A 27 0.75 -6.82 -10.42
C LEU A 27 2.14 -6.48 -9.86
N VAL A 28 3.14 -6.42 -10.75
CA VAL A 28 4.54 -6.07 -10.42
C VAL A 28 4.85 -4.58 -10.62
N ALA A 29 3.92 -3.84 -11.22
CA ALA A 29 4.07 -2.42 -11.52
C ALA A 29 2.70 -1.71 -11.47
N ALA A 30 2.71 -0.39 -11.37
CA ALA A 30 1.49 0.39 -11.48
C ALA A 30 0.85 0.21 -12.88
N PRO A 31 -0.49 0.09 -12.97
CA PRO A 31 -1.19 -0.03 -14.26
C PRO A 31 -0.95 1.19 -15.17
N ALA A 32 -0.99 1.00 -16.48
CA ALA A 32 -0.76 2.08 -17.45
C ALA A 32 -1.62 3.32 -17.17
N GLY A 33 -0.96 4.47 -17.03
CA GLY A 33 -1.62 5.75 -16.74
C GLY A 33 -1.99 5.99 -15.27
N PHE A 34 -1.45 5.18 -14.35
CA PHE A 34 -1.55 5.33 -12.90
C PHE A 34 -0.16 5.23 -12.26
N ASP A 35 0.00 5.83 -11.08
CA ASP A 35 1.26 5.89 -10.33
C ASP A 35 1.28 4.91 -9.14
N SER A 36 0.12 4.40 -8.75
CA SER A 36 -0.06 3.46 -7.65
C SER A 36 -1.35 2.66 -7.81
N HIS A 37 -1.55 1.65 -6.98
CA HIS A 37 -2.80 0.92 -6.88
C HIS A 37 -3.20 0.68 -5.44
N VAL A 38 -4.51 0.69 -5.20
CA VAL A 38 -5.13 0.48 -3.90
C VAL A 38 -6.04 -0.73 -3.99
N HIS A 39 -5.78 -1.74 -3.17
CA HIS A 39 -6.74 -2.80 -2.91
C HIS A 39 -7.76 -2.29 -1.90
N VAL A 40 -8.99 -2.11 -2.34
CA VAL A 40 -10.06 -1.58 -1.49
C VAL A 40 -10.71 -2.72 -0.72
N ARG A 41 -10.84 -2.55 0.59
CA ARG A 41 -11.51 -3.46 1.50
C ARG A 41 -12.94 -3.71 1.06
N GLY A 42 -13.36 -4.97 1.13
CA GLY A 42 -14.76 -5.34 0.88
C GLY A 42 -15.20 -5.10 -0.56
N ALA A 43 -14.24 -4.93 -1.48
CA ALA A 43 -14.58 -4.80 -2.88
C ALA A 43 -15.24 -6.09 -3.42
N PRO A 44 -16.16 -5.96 -4.40
CA PRO A 44 -16.88 -7.10 -4.96
C PRO A 44 -15.91 -8.14 -5.54
N GLY A 45 -15.91 -9.34 -4.98
CA GLY A 45 -15.02 -10.44 -5.40
C GLY A 45 -14.03 -10.93 -4.34
N GLY A 46 -14.15 -10.51 -3.08
CA GLY A 46 -13.32 -11.02 -1.98
C GLY A 46 -12.04 -10.23 -1.77
N GLY A 47 -12.13 -8.90 -1.81
CA GLY A 47 -11.01 -8.00 -1.46
C GLY A 47 -10.51 -8.18 -0.02
N PRO A 48 -9.35 -7.61 0.32
CA PRO A 48 -8.72 -7.77 1.63
C PRO A 48 -9.59 -7.26 2.78
N SER A 49 -9.28 -7.70 4.00
CA SER A 49 -9.95 -7.25 5.23
C SER A 49 -9.64 -5.80 5.59
N TYR A 50 -8.64 -5.18 4.96
CA TYR A 50 -8.20 -3.80 5.16
C TYR A 50 -7.83 -3.19 3.81
N ASP A 51 -7.86 -1.85 3.71
CA ASP A 51 -7.34 -1.18 2.53
C ASP A 51 -5.83 -1.30 2.48
N GLU A 52 -5.29 -1.67 1.33
CA GLU A 52 -3.84 -1.77 1.11
C GLU A 52 -3.44 -0.86 -0.06
N LEU A 53 -2.46 0.02 0.17
CA LEU A 53 -1.87 0.87 -0.85
C LEU A 53 -0.51 0.28 -1.26
N LEU A 54 -0.32 0.12 -2.57
CA LEU A 54 0.95 -0.35 -3.13
C LEU A 54 1.53 0.71 -4.08
N VAL A 55 2.81 0.98 -3.89
CA VAL A 55 3.61 1.91 -4.70
C VAL A 55 4.82 1.16 -5.26
N CYS A 56 5.22 1.50 -6.49
CA CYS A 56 6.29 0.78 -7.20
C CYS A 56 7.56 1.62 -7.35
N ASP A 57 7.54 2.91 -7.01
CA ASP A 57 8.72 3.78 -7.01
C ASP A 57 9.12 4.14 -5.58
N ASN A 58 10.40 3.92 -5.24
CA ASN A 58 11.00 4.30 -3.96
C ASN A 58 10.87 5.80 -3.68
N ASN A 59 10.85 6.63 -4.73
CA ASN A 59 10.64 8.07 -4.62
C ASN A 59 9.22 8.44 -4.17
N GLN A 60 8.29 7.49 -4.04
CA GLN A 60 6.97 7.73 -3.46
C GLN A 60 6.96 7.56 -1.94
N ILE A 61 8.01 7.02 -1.32
CA ILE A 61 8.07 6.75 0.12
C ILE A 61 8.91 7.81 0.84
N ARG A 62 8.35 8.42 1.88
CA ARG A 62 9.07 9.32 2.80
C ARG A 62 8.86 8.83 4.23
N PRO A 63 9.83 8.13 4.83
CA PRO A 63 9.75 7.75 6.24
C PRO A 63 9.69 8.99 7.14
N LEU A 64 8.79 9.00 8.13
CA LEU A 64 8.62 10.14 9.04
C LEU A 64 8.89 9.77 10.50
N TYR A 65 8.29 8.69 10.97
CA TYR A 65 8.37 8.29 12.38
C TYR A 65 8.59 6.80 12.55
N LEU A 66 9.41 6.44 13.53
CA LEU A 66 9.54 5.07 14.03
C LEU A 66 8.91 5.00 15.42
N VAL A 67 7.78 4.31 15.54
CA VAL A 67 7.06 4.12 16.80
C VAL A 67 7.49 2.78 17.40
N VAL A 68 7.99 2.80 18.63
CA VAL A 68 8.36 1.60 19.40
C VAL A 68 7.36 1.40 20.53
N TYR A 69 6.77 0.21 20.64
CA TYR A 69 5.71 -0.11 21.61
C TYR A 69 5.80 -1.54 22.15
#